data_AF-A0A852QUU5-F1
#
_entry.id   AF-A0A852QUU5-F1
#
_cell.length_a   1.000
_cell.length_b   1.000
_cell.length_c   1.000
_cell.angle_alpha   90.00
_cell.angle_beta   90.00
_cell.angle_gamma   90.00
#
_symmetry.space_group_name_H-M   'P 1'
#
loop_
_entity.id
_entity.type
_entity.pdbx_description
1 polymer ?
#
loop_
_entity_poly.entity_id
_entity_poly.type
_entity_poly.pdbx_seq_one_letter_code
_entity_poly.pdbx_strand_id
1 'polypeptide(L)'
;MSQEISVKLPGPLVWEIWKRAETEGISPGEVIKQAFTKPVVKTPTATEATRARIVELVRAGVDDGAIAVELDRTRGYVADVRRKAGLKPNALMSRYDLEQVLEAA
;
A
#
# COMPACT_ATOMS: atom_id res chain seq x y z
N MET A 1 -4.71 -37.99 12.79
CA MET A 1 -3.37 -38.17 13.39
C MET A 1 -2.86 -36.79 13.77
N SER A 2 -2.53 -36.56 15.03
CA SER A 2 -1.87 -35.33 15.49
C SER A 2 -0.36 -35.57 15.49
N GLN A 3 0.41 -34.71 14.83
CA GLN A 3 1.88 -34.71 14.89
C GLN A 3 2.31 -33.57 15.81
N GLU A 4 3.21 -33.87 16.74
CA GLU A 4 3.80 -32.87 17.61
C GLU A 4 5.01 -32.24 16.92
N ILE A 5 5.05 -30.90 16.85
CA ILE A 5 6.12 -30.14 16.22
C ILE A 5 6.72 -29.20 17.25
N SER A 6 8.03 -29.31 17.47
CA SER A 6 8.80 -28.38 18.32
C SER A 6 9.48 -27.32 17.46
N VAL A 7 9.26 -26.04 17.77
CA VAL A 7 9.85 -24.90 17.05
C VAL A 7 10.63 -24.02 18.02
N LYS A 8 11.86 -23.64 17.65
CA LYS A 8 12.66 -22.68 18.43
C LYS A 8 12.33 -21.26 17.98
N LEU A 9 11.90 -20.42 18.92
CA LEU A 9 11.57 -19.02 18.70
C LEU A 9 12.45 -18.10 19.57
N PRO A 10 12.74 -16.87 19.13
CA PRO A 10 13.38 -15.87 19.99
C PRO A 10 12.53 -15.60 21.24
N GLY A 11 13.18 -15.46 22.39
CA GLY A 11 12.49 -15.22 23.68
C GLY A 11 11.45 -14.09 23.65
N PRO A 12 11.74 -12.90 23.08
CA PRO A 12 10.75 -11.83 22.96
C PRO A 12 9.50 -12.21 22.17
N LEU A 13 9.69 -12.94 21.05
CA LEU A 13 8.58 -13.37 20.19
C LEU A 13 7.68 -14.38 20.90
N VAL A 14 8.24 -15.25 21.74
CA VAL A 14 7.46 -16.17 22.58
C VAL A 14 6.51 -15.38 23.48
N TRP A 15 7.01 -14.34 24.15
CA TRP A 15 6.18 -13.49 25.02
C TRP A 15 5.08 -12.76 24.28
N GLU A 16 5.36 -12.25 23.07
CA GLU A 16 4.34 -11.61 22.23
C GLU A 16 3.22 -12.57 21.84
N ILE A 17 3.57 -13.80 21.44
CA ILE A 17 2.60 -14.85 21.11
C ILE A 17 1.74 -15.19 22.32
N TRP A 18 2.35 -15.36 23.50
CA TRP A 18 1.63 -15.65 24.74
C TRP A 18 0.68 -14.52 25.15
N LYS A 19 1.17 -13.27 25.15
CA LYS A 19 0.33 -12.10 25.46
C LYS A 19 -0.87 -11.99 24.53
N ARG A 20 -0.66 -12.27 23.24
CA ARG A 20 -1.73 -12.26 22.23
C ARG A 20 -2.72 -13.41 22.45
N ALA A 21 -2.22 -14.61 22.77
CA ALA A 21 -3.05 -15.76 23.10
C ALA A 21 -3.98 -15.46 24.30
N GLU A 22 -3.45 -14.84 25.36
CA GLU A 22 -4.23 -14.41 26.52
C GLU A 22 -5.27 -13.33 26.15
N THR A 23 -4.88 -12.33 25.35
CA THR A 23 -5.76 -11.23 24.95
C THR A 23 -6.92 -11.71 24.08
N GLU A 24 -6.64 -12.63 23.15
CA GLU A 24 -7.62 -13.15 22.19
C GLU A 24 -8.36 -14.40 22.73
N GLY A 25 -7.98 -14.92 23.90
CA GLY A 25 -8.60 -16.11 24.51
C GLY A 25 -8.38 -17.41 23.72
N ILE A 26 -7.28 -17.51 22.98
CA ILE A 26 -6.96 -18.64 22.10
C ILE A 26 -5.63 -19.30 22.51
N SER A 27 -5.32 -20.47 21.96
CA SER A 27 -4.04 -21.12 22.24
C SER A 27 -2.88 -20.43 21.50
N PRO A 28 -1.64 -20.47 22.04
CA PRO A 28 -0.46 -19.99 21.32
C PRO A 28 -0.28 -20.64 19.93
N GLY A 29 -0.66 -21.92 19.78
CA GLY A 29 -0.65 -22.60 18.50
C GLY A 29 -1.63 -22.01 17.49
N GLU A 30 -2.82 -21.59 17.94
CA GLU A 30 -3.81 -20.93 17.08
C GLU A 30 -3.36 -19.52 16.69
N VAL A 31 -2.66 -18.79 17.58
CA VAL A 31 -2.02 -17.50 17.23
C VAL A 31 -1.01 -17.68 16.10
N ILE A 32 -0.15 -18.69 16.18
CA ILE A 32 0.86 -18.99 15.16
C ILE A 32 0.17 -19.35 13.84
N LYS A 33 -0.85 -20.21 13.88
CA LYS A 33 -1.64 -20.61 12.71
C LYS A 33 -2.35 -19.41 12.05
N GLN A 34 -2.87 -18.48 12.85
CA GLN A 34 -3.43 -17.23 12.35
C GLN A 34 -2.37 -16.35 11.70
N ALA A 35 -1.16 -16.27 12.26
CA ALA A 35 -0.07 -15.50 11.67
C ALA A 35 0.34 -16.02 10.29
N PHE A 36 0.28 -17.34 10.07
CA PHE A 36 0.54 -17.96 8.77
C PHE A 36 -0.61 -17.82 7.76
N THR A 37 -1.84 -17.63 8.23
CA THR A 37 -3.04 -17.51 7.37
C THR A 37 -3.42 -16.06 7.08
N LYS A 38 -3.00 -15.11 7.92
CA LYS A 38 -3.18 -13.69 7.64
C LYS A 38 -2.31 -13.29 6.45
N PRO A 39 -2.89 -12.70 5.39
CA PRO A 39 -2.08 -12.13 4.33
C PRO A 39 -1.15 -11.09 4.96
N VAL A 40 0.14 -11.18 4.68
CA VAL A 40 1.09 -10.13 5.06
C VAL A 40 0.61 -8.86 4.36
N VAL A 41 -0.04 -7.98 5.11
CA VAL A 41 -0.35 -6.63 4.64
C VAL A 41 0.99 -5.93 4.53
N LYS A 42 1.63 -6.04 3.36
CA LYS A 42 2.81 -5.25 3.06
C LYS A 42 2.34 -3.80 3.06
N THR A 43 2.70 -3.06 4.10
CA THR A 43 2.57 -1.60 4.07
C THR A 43 3.34 -1.14 2.83
N PRO A 44 2.69 -0.50 1.85
CA PRO A 44 3.38 -0.05 0.65
C PRO A 44 4.50 0.88 1.06
N THR A 45 5.66 0.69 0.47
CA THR A 45 6.78 1.62 0.62
C THR A 45 6.35 3.01 0.17
N ALA A 46 6.99 4.08 0.67
CA ALA A 46 6.68 5.45 0.23
C ALA A 46 6.74 5.60 -1.31
N THR A 47 7.63 4.84 -1.96
CA THR A 47 7.74 4.77 -3.42
C THR A 47 6.51 4.13 -4.07
N GLU A 48 5.99 3.04 -3.52
CA GLU A 48 4.79 2.37 -4.03
C GLU A 48 3.54 3.23 -3.83
N ALA A 49 3.43 3.91 -2.68
CA ALA A 49 2.36 4.87 -2.42
C ALA A 49 2.39 6.03 -3.43
N THR A 50 3.59 6.58 -3.69
CA THR A 50 3.76 7.65 -4.70
C THR A 50 3.31 7.18 -6.09
N ARG A 51 3.68 5.96 -6.50
CA ARG A 51 3.28 5.41 -7.80
C ARG A 51 1.77 5.21 -7.91
N ALA A 52 1.14 4.69 -6.85
CA ALA A 52 -0.30 4.52 -6.80
C ALA A 52 -1.02 5.87 -6.92
N ARG A 53 -0.53 6.90 -6.23
CA ARG A 53 -1.08 8.25 -6.29
C ARG A 53 -0.95 8.87 -7.69
N ILE A 54 0.18 8.68 -8.39
CA ILE A 54 0.34 9.11 -9.79
C ILE A 54 -0.73 8.45 -10.68
N VAL A 55 -0.91 7.13 -10.55
CA VAL A 55 -1.89 6.39 -11.36
C VAL A 55 -3.32 6.86 -11.10
N GLU A 56 -3.65 7.14 -9.84
CA GLU A 56 -4.94 7.70 -9.44
C GLU A 56 -5.19 9.07 -10.09
N LEU A 57 -4.22 9.99 -9.99
CA LEU A 57 -4.32 11.33 -10.56
C LEU A 57 -4.43 11.29 -12.09
N VAL A 58 -3.68 10.41 -12.78
CA VAL A 58 -3.84 10.23 -14.22
C VAL A 58 -5.25 9.71 -14.55
N ARG A 59 -5.79 8.76 -13.78
CA ARG A 59 -7.17 8.28 -13.99
C ARG A 59 -8.21 9.35 -13.72
N ALA A 60 -7.92 10.29 -12.83
CA ALA A 60 -8.74 11.47 -12.57
C ALA A 60 -8.61 12.55 -13.66
N GLY A 61 -7.83 12.32 -14.73
CA GLY A 61 -7.68 13.26 -15.84
C GLY A 61 -6.57 14.29 -15.67
N VAL A 62 -5.80 14.24 -14.58
CA VAL A 62 -4.70 15.18 -14.31
C VAL A 62 -3.57 14.95 -15.32
N ASP A 63 -2.97 16.02 -15.82
CA ASP A 63 -1.81 15.92 -16.71
C ASP A 63 -0.49 15.66 -15.95
N ASP A 64 0.51 15.07 -16.63
CA ASP A 64 1.79 14.71 -15.99
C ASP A 64 2.51 15.92 -15.37
N GLY A 65 2.30 17.12 -15.92
CA GLY A 65 2.87 18.37 -15.45
C GLY A 65 2.31 18.82 -14.12
N ALA A 66 0.98 18.79 -13.95
CA ALA A 66 0.34 19.12 -12.68
C ALA A 66 0.69 18.09 -11.60
N ILE A 67 0.68 16.79 -11.91
CA ILE A 67 1.07 15.71 -10.98
C ILE A 67 2.51 15.89 -10.50
N ALA A 68 3.42 16.24 -11.41
CA ALA A 68 4.82 16.46 -11.09
C ALA A 68 5.00 17.59 -10.06
N VAL A 69 4.21 18.66 -10.17
CA VAL A 69 4.23 19.77 -9.20
C VAL A 69 3.60 19.35 -7.87
N GLU A 70 2.45 18.66 -7.88
CA GLU A 70 1.75 18.22 -6.66
C GLU A 70 2.62 17.28 -5.81
N LEU A 71 3.32 16.34 -6.45
CA LEU A 71 4.07 15.29 -5.76
C LEU A 71 5.55 15.59 -5.58
N ASP A 72 6.01 16.79 -5.97
CA ASP A 72 7.42 17.18 -5.99
C ASP A 72 8.28 16.12 -6.73
N ARG A 73 7.91 15.84 -7.98
CA ARG A 73 8.57 14.86 -8.85
C ARG A 73 8.88 15.47 -10.21
N THR A 74 9.78 14.83 -10.96
CA THR A 74 10.03 15.23 -12.33
C THR A 74 8.90 14.74 -13.25
N ARG A 75 8.58 15.53 -14.28
CA ARG A 75 7.61 15.11 -15.33
C ARG A 75 8.01 13.78 -15.98
N GLY A 76 9.31 13.55 -16.15
CA GLY A 76 9.85 12.29 -16.68
C GLY A 76 9.53 11.08 -15.78
N TYR A 77 9.60 11.24 -14.46
CA TYR A 77 9.22 10.20 -13.51
C TYR A 77 7.73 9.86 -13.60
N VAL A 78 6.88 10.88 -13.62
CA VAL A 78 5.41 10.71 -13.75
C VAL A 78 5.07 10.01 -15.07
N ALA A 79 5.67 10.45 -16.18
CA ALA A 79 5.46 9.85 -17.49
C ALA A 79 5.91 8.37 -17.55
N ASP A 80 7.01 8.02 -16.87
CA ASP A 80 7.47 6.63 -16.76
C ASP A 80 6.48 5.75 -15.97
N VAL A 81 6.04 6.22 -14.80
CA VAL A 81 5.04 5.52 -13.98
C VAL A 81 3.73 5.32 -14.76
N ARG A 82 3.25 6.36 -15.43
CA ARG A 82 2.07 6.29 -16.28
C ARG A 82 2.19 5.25 -17.39
N ARG A 83 3.31 5.26 -18.13
CA ARG A 83 3.58 4.31 -19.22
C ARG A 83 3.66 2.88 -18.71
N LYS A 84 4.30 2.66 -17.56
CA LYS A 84 4.36 1.34 -16.89
C LYS A 84 2.97 0.86 -16.46
N ALA A 85 2.07 1.77 -16.14
CA ALA A 85 0.66 1.47 -15.86
C ALA A 85 -0.21 1.33 -17.12
N GLY A 86 0.35 1.47 -18.32
CA GLY A 86 -0.37 1.36 -19.60
C GLY A 86 -1.33 2.53 -19.87
N LEU A 87 -1.20 3.65 -19.16
CA LEU A 87 -2.10 4.79 -19.29
C LEU A 87 -1.60 5.77 -20.38
N LYS A 88 -2.56 6.33 -21.13
CA LYS A 88 -2.29 7.36 -22.14
C LYS A 88 -2.07 8.72 -21.48
N PRO A 89 -1.34 9.64 -22.12
CA PRO A 89 -1.31 11.02 -21.68
C PRO A 89 -2.69 11.66 -21.69
N ASN A 90 -3.02 12.34 -20.60
CA ASN A 90 -4.15 13.25 -20.60
C ASN A 90 -3.77 14.54 -21.33
N ALA A 91 -4.74 15.13 -22.02
CA ALA A 91 -4.60 16.50 -22.49
C ALA A 91 -4.43 17.42 -21.27
N LEU A 92 -3.68 18.51 -21.42
CA LEU A 92 -3.37 19.48 -20.36
C LEU A 92 -4.67 20.01 -19.70
N MET A 93 -5.20 19.33 -18.69
CA MET A 93 -6.09 19.93 -17.71
C MET A 93 -5.21 20.61 -16.69
N SER A 94 -5.33 21.93 -16.59
CA SER A 94 -4.55 22.70 -15.65
C SER A 94 -4.99 22.38 -14.22
N ARG A 95 -4.14 22.65 -13.22
CA ARG A 95 -4.49 22.48 -11.79
C ARG A 95 -5.80 23.20 -11.41
N TYR A 96 -6.11 24.31 -12.09
CA TYR A 96 -7.32 25.11 -11.90
C TYR A 96 -8.59 24.33 -12.28
N ASP A 97 -8.52 23.49 -13.31
CA ASP A 97 -9.66 22.68 -13.76
C ASP A 97 -9.92 21.51 -12.79
N LEU A 98 -8.90 21.09 -12.03
CA LEU A 98 -9.03 20.00 -11.06
C LEU A 98 -9.75 20.39 -9.79
N GLU A 99 -9.43 21.57 -9.25
CA GLU A 99 -10.07 22.11 -8.05
C GLU A 99 -11.59 22.25 -8.28
N GLN A 100 -12.01 22.68 -9.48
CA GLN A 100 -13.43 22.77 -9.85
C GLN A 100 -14.14 21.41 -9.95
N VAL A 101 -13.47 20.37 -10.46
CA VAL A 101 -14.06 19.03 -10.58
C VAL A 101 -14.21 18.36 -9.21
N LEU A 102 -13.25 18.58 -8.30
CA LEU A 102 -13.29 18.02 -6.95
C LEU A 102 -14.29 18.73 -6.04
N GLU A 103 -14.56 20.02 -6.23
CA GLU A 103 -15.60 20.76 -5.50
C GLU A 103 -17.03 20.45 -5.99
N ALA A 104 -17.17 19.95 -7.22
CA ALA A 104 -18.47 19.62 -7.82
C ALA A 104 -18.94 18.17 -7.57
N ALA A 105 -18.15 17.36 -6.88
CA ALA A 105 -18.42 15.95 -6.56
C ALA A 105 -18.78 15.77 -5.07
#